data_AF-X1LVD9-F1
#
_entry.id   AF-X1LVD9-F1
#
_cell.length_a   1.000
_cell.length_b   1.000
_cell.length_c   1.000
_cell.angle_alpha   90.00
_cell.angle_beta   90.00
_cell.angle_gamma   90.00
#
_symmetry.space_group_name_H-M   'P 1'
#
loop_
_entity.id
_entity.type
_entity.pdbx_description
1 polymer ?
#
loop_
_entity_poly.entity_id
_entity_poly.type
_entity_poly.pdbx_seq_one_letter_code
_entity_poly.pdbx_strand_id
1 'polypeptide(L)'
;MNAFINHFSFEFRTGIRNKTLLLMNYLFPLGFYAMLGLLMTGINPTFRETMIPAMVVFAILAATLLGLPDPLVTAREAGIFRNYKINGVPAFSILVIPALTTILHTAVVTIIITTTAPLFFDAPLPVNWLGFIVTFLLLAFACAGLSVLIAVVSSSSRMTV
;
A
#
# COMPACT_ATOMS: atom_id res chain seq x y z
N MET A 1 -10.07 21.43 10.15
CA MET A 1 -9.72 20.03 10.51
C MET A 1 -10.74 19.02 9.98
N ASN A 2 -12.04 19.29 10.06
CA ASN A 2 -13.09 18.35 9.59
C ASN A 2 -12.97 17.96 8.09
N ALA A 3 -12.57 18.89 7.22
CA ALA A 3 -12.41 18.60 5.79
C ALA A 3 -11.33 17.53 5.48
N PHE A 4 -10.22 17.54 6.21
CA PHE A 4 -9.15 16.55 6.06
C PHE A 4 -9.64 15.16 6.48
N ILE A 5 -10.29 15.08 7.65
CA ILE A 5 -10.82 13.82 8.18
C ILE A 5 -11.89 13.24 7.25
N ASN A 6 -12.76 14.09 6.70
CA ASN A 6 -13.79 13.66 5.76
C ASN A 6 -13.18 13.13 4.46
N HIS A 7 -12.21 13.84 3.88
CA HIS A 7 -11.52 13.39 2.66
C HIS A 7 -10.73 12.09 2.92
N PHE A 8 -10.08 11.99 4.07
CA PHE A 8 -9.37 10.79 4.48
C PHE A 8 -10.29 9.58 4.65
N SER A 9 -11.42 9.74 5.33
CA SER A 9 -12.40 8.67 5.52
C SER A 9 -13.03 8.24 4.20
N PHE A 10 -13.29 9.19 3.29
CA PHE A 10 -13.74 8.90 1.94
C PHE A 10 -12.71 8.06 1.18
N GLU A 11 -11.46 8.51 1.11
CA GLU A 11 -10.38 7.81 0.40
C GLU A 11 -10.12 6.41 0.96
N PHE A 12 -10.13 6.24 2.28
CA PHE A 12 -9.99 4.92 2.91
C PHE A 12 -11.12 3.96 2.50
N ARG A 13 -12.36 4.45 2.41
CA ARG A 13 -13.49 3.62 1.93
C ARG A 13 -13.36 3.32 0.44
N THR A 14 -12.85 4.27 -0.35
CA THR A 14 -12.58 4.08 -1.78
C THR A 14 -11.55 2.99 -2.00
N GLY A 15 -10.52 2.88 -1.16
CA GLY A 15 -9.51 1.82 -1.24
C GLY A 15 -10.07 0.39 -1.17
N ILE A 16 -11.23 0.20 -0.52
CA ILE A 16 -11.91 -1.11 -0.42
C ILE A 16 -13.02 -1.24 -1.48
N ARG A 17 -13.69 -0.14 -1.84
CA ARG A 17 -14.83 -0.16 -2.78
C ARG A 17 -14.40 -0.18 -4.25
N ASN A 18 -13.26 0.43 -4.58
CA ASN A 18 -12.70 0.40 -5.92
C ASN A 18 -12.02 -0.96 -6.14
N LYS A 19 -12.47 -1.71 -7.16
CA LYS A 19 -11.97 -3.06 -7.44
C LYS A 19 -10.48 -3.10 -7.73
N THR A 20 -9.94 -2.10 -8.43
CA THR A 20 -8.53 -2.01 -8.76
C THR A 20 -7.69 -1.77 -7.51
N LEU A 21 -8.10 -0.81 -6.66
CA LEU A 21 -7.42 -0.55 -5.39
C LEU A 21 -7.53 -1.73 -4.43
N LEU A 22 -8.70 -2.36 -4.34
CA LEU A 22 -8.90 -3.56 -3.52
C LEU A 22 -7.98 -4.69 -3.99
N LEU A 23 -7.85 -4.87 -5.31
CA LEU A 23 -6.95 -5.85 -5.88
C LEU A 23 -5.50 -5.55 -5.48
N MET A 24 -5.00 -4.35 -5.73
CA MET A 24 -3.60 -3.99 -5.52
C MET A 24 -3.21 -3.87 -4.05
N ASN A 25 -4.12 -3.36 -3.21
CA ASN A 25 -3.86 -3.17 -1.78
C ASN A 25 -4.04 -4.45 -0.96
N TYR A 26 -4.90 -5.39 -1.39
CA TYR A 26 -5.26 -6.57 -0.60
C TYR A 26 -5.09 -7.89 -1.33
N LEU A 27 -5.88 -8.14 -2.38
CA LEU A 27 -5.98 -9.49 -2.96
C LEU A 27 -4.66 -9.92 -3.60
N PHE A 28 -3.96 -9.03 -4.28
CA PHE A 28 -2.71 -9.35 -4.95
C PHE A 28 -1.59 -9.65 -3.94
N PRO A 29 -1.28 -8.77 -2.96
CA PRO A 29 -0.33 -9.09 -1.90
C PRO A 29 -0.67 -10.36 -1.12
N LEU A 30 -1.93 -10.54 -0.69
CA LEU A 30 -2.34 -11.68 0.12
C LEU A 30 -2.37 -12.98 -0.70
N GLY A 31 -2.78 -12.91 -1.97
CA GLY A 31 -2.75 -14.05 -2.88
C GLY A 31 -1.31 -14.50 -3.16
N PHE A 32 -0.41 -13.55 -3.38
CA PHE A 32 1.02 -13.84 -3.56
C PHE A 32 1.65 -14.43 -2.30
N TYR A 33 1.32 -13.88 -1.13
CA TYR A 33 1.70 -14.42 0.17
C TYR A 33 1.22 -15.87 0.36
N ALA A 34 -0.05 -16.16 0.11
CA ALA A 34 -0.60 -17.51 0.24
C ALA A 34 0.09 -18.49 -0.74
N MET A 35 0.28 -18.07 -1.98
CA MET A 35 0.96 -18.87 -3.00
C MET A 35 2.40 -19.19 -2.61
N LEU A 36 3.19 -18.18 -2.22
CA LEU A 36 4.57 -18.40 -1.80
C LEU A 36 4.68 -19.14 -0.48
N GLY A 37 3.79 -18.87 0.48
CA GLY A 37 3.72 -19.62 1.73
C GLY A 37 3.50 -21.10 1.49
N LEU A 38 2.57 -21.47 0.61
CA LEU A 38 2.27 -22.88 0.30
C LEU A 38 3.40 -23.57 -0.48
N LEU A 39 4.08 -22.87 -1.39
CA LEU A 39 5.12 -23.46 -2.23
C LEU A 39 6.51 -23.43 -1.58
N MET A 40 6.95 -22.25 -1.16
CA MET A 40 8.34 -22.03 -0.76
C MET A 40 8.67 -22.60 0.62
N THR A 41 7.70 -22.77 1.50
CA THR A 41 7.95 -23.36 2.83
C THR A 41 8.27 -24.85 2.79
N GLY A 42 7.91 -25.54 1.70
CA GLY A 42 8.30 -26.91 1.41
C GLY A 42 9.56 -27.03 0.56
N ILE A 43 9.77 -26.09 -0.37
CA ILE A 43 10.93 -26.10 -1.29
C ILE A 43 12.20 -25.57 -0.60
N ASN A 44 12.06 -24.50 0.18
CA ASN A 44 13.16 -23.83 0.84
C ASN A 44 12.83 -23.60 2.34
N PRO A 45 13.30 -24.48 3.24
CA PRO A 45 13.05 -24.33 4.68
C PRO A 45 13.49 -22.98 5.25
N THR A 46 14.56 -22.37 4.72
CA THR A 46 15.05 -21.04 5.16
C THR A 46 14.10 -19.89 4.80
N PHE A 47 13.16 -20.12 3.87
CA PHE A 47 12.15 -19.12 3.52
C PHE A 47 11.26 -18.79 4.71
N ARG A 48 10.96 -19.77 5.60
CA ARG A 48 10.10 -19.55 6.77
C ARG A 48 10.61 -18.42 7.64
N GLU A 49 11.92 -18.36 7.86
CA GLU A 49 12.58 -17.36 8.70
C GLU A 49 12.50 -15.94 8.12
N THR A 50 12.40 -15.82 6.79
CA THR A 50 12.39 -14.53 6.08
C THR A 50 11.04 -14.18 5.46
N MET A 51 10.04 -15.05 5.58
CA MET A 51 8.75 -14.91 4.91
C MET A 51 8.02 -13.65 5.33
N ILE A 52 7.89 -13.37 6.63
CA ILE A 52 7.18 -12.18 7.12
C ILE A 52 7.79 -10.89 6.55
N PRO A 53 9.09 -10.60 6.75
CA PRO A 53 9.67 -9.36 6.21
C PRO A 53 9.63 -9.31 4.68
N ALA A 54 9.88 -10.43 3.98
CA ALA A 54 9.81 -10.46 2.51
C ALA A 54 8.41 -10.13 1.99
N MET A 55 7.37 -10.71 2.58
CA MET A 55 5.99 -10.52 2.13
C MET A 55 5.45 -9.14 2.50
N VAL A 56 5.90 -8.56 3.62
CA VAL A 56 5.58 -7.18 3.97
C VAL A 56 6.22 -6.18 3.01
N VAL A 57 7.50 -6.39 2.63
CA VAL A 57 8.16 -5.59 1.60
C VAL A 57 7.41 -5.70 0.27
N PHE A 58 7.04 -6.92 -0.13
CA PHE A 58 6.25 -7.13 -1.34
C PHE A 58 4.90 -6.39 -1.29
N ALA A 59 4.18 -6.49 -0.18
CA ALA A 59 2.90 -5.81 0.00
C ALA A 59 3.03 -4.28 -0.08
N ILE A 60 4.10 -3.70 0.47
CA ILE A 60 4.39 -2.27 0.33
C ILE A 60 4.61 -1.92 -1.14
N LEU A 61 5.50 -2.62 -1.85
CA LEU A 61 5.80 -2.34 -3.25
C LEU A 61 4.56 -2.44 -4.14
N ALA A 62 3.76 -3.49 -3.94
CA ALA A 62 2.51 -3.70 -4.67
C ALA A 62 1.49 -2.58 -4.41
N ALA A 63 1.22 -2.25 -3.16
CA ALA A 63 0.24 -1.24 -2.81
C ALA A 63 0.68 0.17 -3.24
N THR A 64 1.97 0.50 -3.04
CA THR A 64 2.48 1.83 -3.37
C THR A 64 2.90 1.93 -4.82
N LEU A 65 3.97 1.25 -5.26
CA LEU A 65 4.58 1.54 -6.56
C LEU A 65 3.70 1.07 -7.73
N LEU A 66 2.93 -0.01 -7.56
CA LEU A 66 2.01 -0.51 -8.59
C LEU A 66 0.58 0.04 -8.44
N GLY A 67 0.13 0.25 -7.20
CA GLY A 67 -1.26 0.58 -6.89
C GLY A 67 -1.61 2.06 -6.77
N LEU A 68 -0.67 2.92 -6.34
CA LEU A 68 -0.95 4.32 -6.02
C LEU A 68 -0.84 5.30 -7.21
N PRO A 69 0.12 5.16 -8.15
CA PRO A 69 0.31 6.16 -9.20
C PRO A 69 -0.88 6.32 -10.16
N ASP A 70 -1.44 5.23 -10.65
CA ASP A 70 -2.51 5.25 -11.66
C ASP A 70 -3.78 6.00 -11.19
N PRO A 71 -4.33 5.75 -9.98
CA PRO A 71 -5.46 6.53 -9.46
C PRO A 71 -5.17 8.03 -9.35
N LEU A 72 -3.95 8.40 -8.97
CA LEU A 72 -3.57 9.82 -8.85
C LEU A 72 -3.51 10.49 -10.22
N VAL A 73 -2.92 9.84 -11.22
CA VAL A 73 -2.86 10.38 -12.58
C VAL A 73 -4.23 10.43 -13.23
N THR A 74 -5.03 9.38 -13.05
CA THR A 74 -6.40 9.31 -13.56
C THR A 74 -7.28 10.41 -12.96
N ALA A 75 -7.19 10.65 -11.64
CA ALA A 75 -7.93 11.73 -10.99
C ALA A 75 -7.48 13.13 -11.47
N ARG A 76 -6.18 13.29 -11.75
CA ARG A 76 -5.64 14.52 -12.35
C ARG A 76 -6.19 14.76 -13.75
N GLU A 77 -6.17 13.75 -14.62
CA GLU A 77 -6.69 13.83 -16.00
C GLU A 77 -8.19 14.08 -16.04
N ALA A 78 -8.95 13.47 -15.12
CA ALA A 78 -10.38 13.72 -14.96
C ALA A 78 -10.72 15.13 -14.42
N GLY A 79 -9.72 15.95 -14.10
CA GLY A 79 -9.92 17.31 -13.59
C GLY A 79 -10.38 17.38 -12.14
N ILE A 80 -10.38 16.26 -11.39
CA ILE A 80 -10.80 16.19 -9.98
C ILE A 80 -9.92 17.11 -9.13
N PHE A 81 -8.60 17.07 -9.35
CA PHE A 81 -7.66 17.91 -8.59
C PHE A 81 -7.86 19.40 -8.86
N ARG A 82 -8.25 19.78 -10.09
CA ARG A 82 -8.61 21.16 -10.44
C ARG A 82 -9.86 21.58 -9.69
N ASN A 83 -10.88 20.73 -9.64
CA ASN A 83 -12.10 20.99 -8.90
C ASN A 83 -11.84 21.15 -7.39
N TYR A 84 -11.01 20.28 -6.81
CA TYR A 84 -10.59 20.38 -5.40
C TYR A 84 -9.88 21.70 -5.10
N LYS A 85 -8.97 22.13 -5.97
CA LYS A 85 -8.25 23.40 -5.81
C LYS A 85 -9.19 24.62 -5.88
N ILE A 86 -10.19 24.61 -6.79
CA ILE A 86 -11.20 25.66 -6.89
C ILE A 86 -12.05 25.75 -5.62
N ASN A 87 -12.38 24.60 -5.01
CA ASN A 87 -13.15 24.52 -3.78
C ASN A 87 -12.31 24.68 -2.49
N GLY A 88 -11.07 25.17 -2.59
CA GLY A 88 -10.23 25.51 -1.44
C GLY A 88 -9.54 24.33 -0.75
N VAL A 89 -9.50 23.14 -1.36
CA VAL A 89 -8.73 22.00 -0.84
C VAL A 89 -7.24 22.23 -1.10
N PRO A 90 -6.37 22.19 -0.07
CA PRO A 90 -4.94 22.37 -0.25
C PRO A 90 -4.34 21.30 -1.16
N ALA A 91 -3.48 21.70 -2.10
CA ALA A 91 -2.82 20.77 -3.03
C ALA A 91 -2.03 19.65 -2.31
N PHE A 92 -1.44 19.98 -1.16
CA PHE A 92 -0.76 19.00 -0.29
C PHE A 92 -1.71 17.87 0.16
N SER A 93 -2.93 18.21 0.59
CA SER A 93 -3.91 17.22 1.05
C SER A 93 -4.38 16.30 -0.07
N ILE A 94 -4.41 16.77 -1.32
CA ILE A 94 -4.80 15.98 -2.50
C ILE A 94 -3.84 14.81 -2.72
N LEU A 95 -2.53 15.01 -2.47
CA LEU A 95 -1.51 13.99 -2.69
C LEU A 95 -1.24 13.13 -1.45
N VAL A 96 -1.24 13.76 -0.27
CA VAL A 96 -0.86 13.09 0.99
C VAL A 96 -1.94 12.15 1.48
N ILE A 97 -3.22 12.49 1.29
CA ILE A 97 -4.30 11.64 1.77
C ILE A 97 -4.29 10.26 1.09
N PRO A 98 -4.24 10.14 -0.24
CA PRO A 98 -4.12 8.84 -0.91
C PRO A 98 -2.88 8.04 -0.49
N ALA A 99 -1.74 8.72 -0.26
CA ALA A 99 -0.53 8.06 0.23
C ALA A 99 -0.74 7.48 1.64
N LEU A 100 -1.30 8.27 2.57
CA LEU A 100 -1.55 7.83 3.94
C LEU A 100 -2.62 6.72 4.01
N THR A 101 -3.69 6.81 3.21
CA THR A 101 -4.71 5.74 3.18
C THR A 101 -4.14 4.45 2.61
N THR A 102 -3.28 4.52 1.58
CA THR A 102 -2.57 3.36 1.05
C THR A 102 -1.68 2.72 2.11
N ILE A 103 -0.87 3.52 2.83
CA ILE A 103 -0.04 3.01 3.94
C ILE A 103 -0.90 2.33 5.01
N LEU A 104 -2.08 2.87 5.34
CA LEU A 104 -3.00 2.22 6.27
C LEU A 104 -3.54 0.88 5.74
N HIS A 105 -3.93 0.80 4.47
CA HIS A 105 -4.36 -0.47 3.88
C HIS A 105 -3.22 -1.50 3.88
N THR A 106 -2.00 -1.08 3.53
CA THR A 106 -0.80 -1.92 3.63
C THR A 106 -0.54 -2.34 5.07
N ALA A 107 -0.75 -1.47 6.07
CA ALA A 107 -0.60 -1.84 7.48
C ALA A 107 -1.60 -2.94 7.89
N VAL A 108 -2.84 -2.89 7.41
CA VAL A 108 -3.82 -3.98 7.61
C VAL A 108 -3.31 -5.28 6.99
N VAL A 109 -2.79 -5.25 5.77
CA VAL A 109 -2.21 -6.44 5.12
C VAL A 109 -0.99 -6.96 5.87
N THR A 110 -0.11 -6.09 6.34
CA THR A 110 1.03 -6.44 7.19
C THR A 110 0.57 -7.16 8.45
N ILE A 111 -0.47 -6.66 9.13
CA ILE A 111 -1.04 -7.31 10.32
C ILE A 111 -1.57 -8.70 9.95
N ILE A 112 -2.30 -8.84 8.84
CA ILE A 112 -2.80 -10.14 8.38
C ILE A 112 -1.64 -11.10 8.12
N ILE A 113 -0.61 -10.69 7.38
CA ILE A 113 0.56 -11.52 7.08
C ILE A 113 1.26 -11.93 8.38
N THR A 114 1.61 -10.97 9.25
CA THR A 114 2.37 -11.24 10.48
C THR A 114 1.60 -12.11 11.48
N THR A 115 0.26 -12.01 11.53
CA THR A 115 -0.56 -12.83 12.43
C THR A 115 -0.85 -14.22 11.88
N THR A 116 -1.01 -14.36 10.56
CA THR A 116 -1.35 -15.65 9.93
C THR A 116 -0.12 -16.50 9.59
N ALA A 117 1.04 -15.87 9.40
CA ALA A 117 2.28 -16.55 9.02
C ALA A 117 2.73 -17.63 10.02
N PRO A 118 2.70 -17.41 11.35
CA PRO A 118 3.01 -18.45 12.32
C PRO A 118 1.97 -19.57 12.33
N LEU A 119 0.69 -19.26 12.05
CA LEU A 119 -0.41 -20.22 12.13
C LEU A 119 -0.45 -21.21 10.97
N PHE A 120 -0.13 -20.75 9.76
CA PHE A 120 -0.24 -21.58 8.55
C PHE A 120 1.10 -22.13 8.06
N PHE A 121 2.23 -21.52 8.44
CA PHE A 121 3.53 -21.77 7.81
C PHE A 121 4.69 -21.94 8.80
N ASP A 122 4.39 -21.99 10.11
CA ASP A 122 5.39 -22.09 11.18
C ASP A 122 6.48 -21.01 11.12
N ALA A 123 6.15 -19.83 10.60
CA ALA A 123 7.11 -18.74 10.48
C ALA A 123 7.32 -18.04 11.83
N PRO A 124 8.58 -17.79 12.24
CA PRO A 124 8.86 -17.11 13.49
C PRO A 124 8.40 -15.65 13.44
N LEU A 125 7.84 -15.17 14.55
CA LEU A 125 7.47 -13.76 14.71
C LEU A 125 8.72 -12.85 14.79
N PRO A 126 8.58 -11.55 14.46
CA PRO A 126 9.66 -10.59 14.64
C PRO A 126 10.17 -10.56 16.09
N VAL A 127 11.49 -10.67 16.27
CA VAL A 127 12.12 -10.57 17.61
C VAL A 127 12.12 -9.12 18.10
N ASN A 128 12.44 -8.17 17.22
CA ASN A 128 12.43 -6.74 17.51
C ASN A 128 11.22 -6.05 16.86
N TRP A 129 10.11 -6.00 17.60
CA TRP A 129 8.85 -5.38 17.14
C TRP A 129 8.99 -3.89 16.82
N LEU A 130 9.75 -3.14 17.63
CA LEU A 130 9.95 -1.71 17.38
C LEU A 130 10.73 -1.51 16.08
N GLY A 131 11.81 -2.26 15.89
CA GLY A 131 12.58 -2.24 14.65
C GLY A 131 11.72 -2.61 13.44
N PHE A 132 10.91 -3.65 13.55
CA PHE A 132 9.99 -4.06 12.50
C PHE A 132 9.00 -2.96 12.11
N ILE A 133 8.34 -2.32 13.10
CA ILE A 133 7.38 -1.23 12.87
C ILE A 133 8.08 -0.02 12.25
N VAL A 134 9.25 0.38 12.75
CA VAL A 134 10.00 1.52 12.22
C VAL A 134 10.44 1.26 10.79
N THR A 135 10.98 0.08 10.48
CA THR A 135 11.38 -0.29 9.11
C THR A 135 10.18 -0.34 8.18
N PHE A 136 9.04 -0.90 8.61
CA PHE A 136 7.79 -0.87 7.86
C PHE A 136 7.39 0.57 7.51
N LEU A 137 7.35 1.47 8.51
CA LEU A 137 6.98 2.86 8.29
C LEU A 137 7.94 3.56 7.34
N LEU A 138 9.25 3.45 7.57
CA LEU A 138 10.26 4.08 6.72
C LEU A 138 10.13 3.63 5.26
N LEU A 139 10.00 2.33 5.03
CA LEU A 139 9.84 1.78 3.68
C LEU A 139 8.51 2.21 3.05
N ALA A 140 7.41 2.13 3.79
CA ALA A 140 6.09 2.52 3.30
C ALA A 140 6.03 4.01 2.92
N PHE A 141 6.59 4.89 3.74
CA PHE A 141 6.69 6.32 3.42
C PHE A 141 7.63 6.60 2.25
N ALA A 142 8.78 5.92 2.17
CA ALA A 142 9.71 6.07 1.06
C ALA A 142 9.06 5.65 -0.27
N CYS A 143 8.44 4.47 -0.32
CA CYS A 143 7.81 3.97 -1.53
C CYS A 143 6.54 4.75 -1.90
N ALA A 144 5.72 5.16 -0.92
CA ALA A 144 4.58 6.03 -1.18
C ALA A 144 5.03 7.41 -1.70
N GLY A 145 6.09 7.98 -1.14
CA GLY A 145 6.68 9.23 -1.63
C GLY A 145 7.17 9.11 -3.09
N LEU A 146 7.86 8.02 -3.42
CA LEU A 146 8.26 7.72 -4.80
C LEU A 146 7.05 7.56 -5.73
N SER A 147 6.00 6.89 -5.26
CA SER A 147 4.77 6.68 -6.04
C SER A 147 4.05 8.00 -6.34
N VAL A 148 3.99 8.91 -5.36
CA VAL A 148 3.45 10.25 -5.55
C VAL A 148 4.31 11.04 -6.52
N LEU A 149 5.64 10.93 -6.44
CA LEU A 149 6.55 11.58 -7.40
C LEU A 149 6.31 11.07 -8.82
N ILE A 150 6.19 9.75 -9.01
CA ILE A 150 5.83 9.13 -10.29
C ILE A 150 4.51 9.73 -10.79
N ALA A 151 3.46 9.74 -9.97
CA ALA A 151 2.17 10.29 -10.36
C ALA A 151 2.21 11.78 -10.77
N VAL A 152 3.05 12.58 -10.13
CA VAL A 152 3.21 14.00 -10.47
C VAL A 152 3.93 14.18 -11.81
N VAL A 153 4.97 13.39 -12.08
CA VAL A 153 5.83 13.52 -13.26
C VAL A 153 5.26 12.81 -14.49
N SER A 154 4.54 11.69 -14.32
CA SER A 154 3.95 10.94 -15.42
C SER A 154 3.00 11.82 -16.23
N SER A 155 3.12 11.78 -17.56
CA SER A 155 2.28 12.56 -18.48
C SER A 155 0.88 11.98 -18.65
N SER A 156 0.73 10.66 -18.50
CA SER A 156 -0.55 9.95 -18.53
C SER A 156 -0.54 8.70 -17.66
N SER A 157 -1.73 8.14 -17.40
CA SER A 157 -1.91 6.89 -16.64
C SER A 157 -1.23 5.68 -17.29
N ARG A 158 -0.93 5.75 -18.58
CA ARG A 158 -0.20 4.68 -19.30
C ARG A 158 1.30 4.66 -19.02
N MET A 159 1.83 5.69 -18.35
CA MET A 159 3.26 5.89 -18.06
C MET A 159 3.55 5.73 -16.57
N THR A 160 2.66 5.12 -15.80
CA THR A 160 2.81 4.97 -14.35
C THR A 160 3.41 3.63 -13.91
N VAL A 161 3.43 2.63 -14.80
CA VAL A 161 4.02 1.30 -14.60
C VAL A 161 4.72 0.88 -15.89
#